data_AF-A0A1B7HZI3-F1
#
_entry.id   AF-A0A1B7HZI3-F1
#
_cell.length_a   1.000
_cell.length_b   1.000
_cell.length_c   1.000
_cell.angle_alpha   90.00
_cell.angle_beta   90.00
_cell.angle_gamma   90.00
#
_symmetry.space_group_name_H-M   'P 1'
#
loop_
_entity.id
_entity.type
_entity.pdbx_description
1 polymer ?
#
loop_
_entity_poly.entity_id
_entity_poly.type
_entity_poly.pdbx_seq_one_letter_code
_entity_poly.pdbx_strand_id
1 'polypeptide(L)'
;MKKDRPENQAELSDICLADITPVTVIKPVSKNESFATVLLKQPNGVNALDTNARSVDDFDMIGSGAKFYTTCLHSDVSKFRNQHGVEIIGESERYQSRHGYSSHFTRYRLPDRIAARRIVTLINRWRIERGAQPISEDEIQHLINQFPDSLNAA
;
A
#
# COMPACT_ATOMS: atom_id res chain seq x y z
N MET A 1 -44.59 -38.31 54.10
CA MET A 1 -45.03 -36.96 54.51
C MET A 1 -44.27 -35.94 53.70
N LYS A 2 -45.01 -35.00 53.10
CA LYS A 2 -44.57 -34.00 52.12
C LYS A 2 -43.54 -33.03 52.73
N LYS A 3 -42.59 -32.56 51.92
CA LYS A 3 -41.99 -31.24 52.12
C LYS A 3 -41.63 -30.62 50.78
N ASP A 4 -42.50 -29.72 50.34
CA ASP A 4 -42.33 -28.79 49.24
C ASP A 4 -41.08 -27.93 49.41
N ARG A 5 -40.37 -27.68 48.29
CA ARG A 5 -39.53 -26.48 48.09
C ARG A 5 -39.29 -26.27 46.58
N PRO A 6 -39.16 -25.02 46.13
CA PRO A 6 -39.89 -24.52 44.98
C PRO A 6 -39.06 -24.54 43.70
N GLU A 7 -39.80 -24.57 42.61
CA GLU A 7 -39.38 -24.39 41.23
C GLU A 7 -38.72 -23.01 41.09
N ASN A 8 -37.40 -22.98 40.92
CA ASN A 8 -36.71 -21.78 40.46
C ASN A 8 -36.94 -21.67 38.95
N GLN A 9 -38.06 -21.02 38.60
CA GLN A 9 -38.22 -20.34 37.32
C GLN A 9 -37.20 -19.20 37.27
N ALA A 10 -36.01 -19.48 36.74
CA ALA A 10 -35.15 -18.43 36.26
C ALA A 10 -35.71 -17.98 34.91
N GLU A 11 -36.27 -16.76 34.94
CA GLU A 11 -36.82 -16.03 33.82
C GLU A 11 -35.88 -16.06 32.62
N LEU A 12 -36.48 -16.31 31.45
CA LEU A 12 -35.94 -15.97 30.13
C LEU A 12 -35.61 -14.48 30.12
N SER A 13 -34.42 -14.10 30.58
CA SER A 13 -33.91 -12.76 30.37
C SER A 13 -33.59 -12.64 28.88
N ASP A 14 -34.38 -11.82 28.21
CA ASP A 14 -34.18 -11.33 26.85
C ASP A 14 -32.70 -11.07 26.57
N ILE A 15 -32.05 -12.02 25.91
CA ILE A 15 -30.80 -11.75 25.22
C ILE A 15 -31.20 -10.85 24.06
N CYS A 16 -31.13 -9.54 24.29
CA CYS A 16 -31.02 -8.59 23.21
C CYS A 16 -29.82 -9.05 22.37
N LEU A 17 -30.12 -9.64 21.21
CA LEU A 17 -29.19 -9.76 20.09
C LEU A 17 -28.84 -8.33 19.69
N ALA A 18 -27.97 -7.69 20.47
CA ALA A 18 -27.34 -6.46 20.09
C ALA A 18 -26.69 -6.74 18.73
N ASP A 19 -27.09 -5.96 17.73
CA ASP A 19 -26.61 -6.01 16.36
C ASP A 19 -25.10 -6.27 16.33
N ILE A 20 -24.72 -7.53 16.13
CA ILE A 20 -23.34 -7.89 15.82
C ILE A 20 -23.18 -7.55 14.35
N THR A 21 -23.17 -6.26 14.01
CA THR A 21 -22.58 -5.85 12.74
C THR A 21 -21.13 -6.29 12.83
N PRO A 22 -20.65 -7.24 11.99
CA PRO A 22 -19.25 -7.61 12.01
C PRO A 22 -18.47 -6.37 11.58
N VAL A 23 -17.92 -5.63 12.55
CA VAL A 23 -16.97 -4.55 12.28
C VAL A 23 -15.80 -5.23 11.60
N THR A 24 -15.74 -5.11 10.28
CA THR A 24 -14.70 -5.73 9.49
C THR A 24 -13.41 -4.99 9.83
N VAL A 25 -12.59 -5.57 10.69
CA VAL A 25 -11.32 -4.96 11.11
C VAL A 25 -10.39 -4.97 9.90
N ILE A 26 -10.26 -3.82 9.25
CA ILE A 26 -9.36 -3.64 8.11
C ILE A 26 -7.93 -3.70 8.65
N LYS A 27 -7.12 -4.63 8.13
CA LYS A 27 -5.70 -4.72 8.53
C LYS A 27 -4.92 -3.51 7.98
N PRO A 28 -3.83 -3.10 8.64
CA PRO A 28 -3.01 -1.98 8.17
C PRO A 28 -2.42 -2.26 6.78
N VAL A 29 -2.06 -1.18 6.09
CA VAL A 29 -1.45 -1.23 4.76
C VAL A 29 -0.07 -1.87 4.87
N SER A 30 0.23 -2.82 3.97
CA SER A 30 1.55 -3.47 3.95
C SER A 30 2.61 -2.57 3.33
N LYS A 31 3.89 -2.79 3.67
CA LYS A 31 5.01 -2.06 3.05
C LYS A 31 4.99 -2.17 1.51
N ASN A 32 4.68 -3.34 0.98
CA ASN A 32 4.59 -3.58 -0.46
C ASN A 32 3.45 -2.76 -1.10
N GLU A 33 2.27 -2.74 -0.46
CA GLU A 33 1.11 -1.96 -0.93
C GLU A 33 1.42 -0.45 -0.91
N SER A 34 2.06 0.04 0.16
CA SER A 34 2.49 1.45 0.24
C SER A 34 3.49 1.81 -0.85
N PHE A 35 4.49 0.96 -1.10
CA PHE A 35 5.47 1.20 -2.17
C PHE A 35 4.82 1.22 -3.55
N ALA A 36 4.00 0.23 -3.86
CA ALA A 36 3.28 0.13 -5.13
C ALA A 36 2.36 1.34 -5.36
N THR A 37 1.68 1.78 -4.31
CA THR A 37 0.81 2.97 -4.35
C THR A 37 1.61 4.23 -4.66
N VAL A 38 2.80 4.38 -4.08
CA VAL A 38 3.68 5.54 -4.35
C VAL A 38 4.20 5.52 -5.78
N LEU A 39 4.65 4.38 -6.31
CA LEU A 39 5.07 4.26 -7.70
C LEU A 39 3.95 4.63 -8.68
N LEU A 40 2.70 4.26 -8.36
CA LEU A 40 1.54 4.54 -9.20
C LEU A 40 1.12 6.01 -9.16
N LYS A 41 1.24 6.67 -7.99
CA LYS A 41 0.86 8.07 -7.81
C LYS A 41 1.94 9.08 -8.22
N GLN A 42 3.17 8.63 -8.45
CA GLN A 42 4.31 9.48 -8.79
C GLN A 42 4.89 9.05 -10.14
N PRO A 43 4.31 9.50 -11.28
CA PRO A 43 4.72 9.04 -12.62
C PRO A 43 6.18 9.41 -12.96
N ASN A 44 6.68 10.50 -12.38
CA ASN A 44 8.09 10.90 -12.51
C ASN A 44 9.05 9.98 -11.75
N GLY A 45 8.54 9.12 -10.88
CA GLY A 45 9.33 8.19 -10.07
C GLY A 45 9.83 8.77 -8.75
N VAL A 46 10.45 7.88 -7.98
CA VAL A 46 10.93 8.13 -6.62
C VAL A 46 12.41 7.83 -6.50
N ASN A 47 13.11 8.62 -5.71
CA ASN A 47 14.49 8.33 -5.34
C ASN A 47 14.61 8.13 -3.82
N ALA A 48 15.83 7.88 -3.35
CA ALA A 48 16.09 7.66 -1.94
C ALA A 48 15.77 8.90 -1.08
N LEU A 49 15.95 10.12 -1.59
CA LEU A 49 15.64 11.33 -0.82
C LEU A 49 14.13 11.47 -0.54
N ASP A 50 13.30 10.98 -1.44
CA ASP A 50 11.84 11.03 -1.36
C ASP A 50 11.28 10.01 -0.34
N THR A 51 12.01 8.92 -0.08
CA THR A 51 11.49 7.73 0.61
C THR A 51 12.31 7.26 1.80
N ASN A 52 13.50 7.85 2.06
CA ASN A 52 14.36 7.36 3.13
C ASN A 52 13.75 7.69 4.51
N ALA A 53 13.55 6.67 5.34
CA ALA A 53 13.11 6.83 6.72
C ALA A 53 14.20 7.53 7.55
N ARG A 54 13.81 8.48 8.40
CA ARG A 54 14.72 9.26 9.25
C ARG A 54 14.42 9.07 10.75
N SER A 55 13.24 8.58 11.09
CA SER A 55 12.82 8.32 12.46
C SER A 55 11.98 7.03 12.58
N VAL A 56 11.70 6.62 13.81
CA VAL A 56 10.74 5.53 14.10
C VAL A 56 9.34 5.92 13.65
N ASP A 57 8.94 7.17 13.87
CA ASP A 57 7.63 7.69 13.46
C ASP A 57 7.39 7.53 11.95
N ASP A 58 8.44 7.66 11.12
CA ASP A 58 8.32 7.41 9.68
C ASP A 58 7.89 5.95 9.38
N PHE A 59 8.34 4.97 10.16
CA PHE A 59 7.90 3.58 10.00
C PHE A 59 6.46 3.37 10.45
N ASP A 60 6.02 4.03 11.51
CA ASP A 60 4.64 3.97 11.98
C ASP A 60 3.67 4.55 10.94
N MET A 61 4.12 5.58 10.20
CA MET A 61 3.35 6.14 9.08
C MET A 61 3.16 5.17 7.92
N ILE A 62 4.01 4.15 7.73
CA ILE A 62 3.84 3.16 6.64
C ILE A 62 2.51 2.42 6.79
N GLY A 63 2.15 2.05 8.03
CA GLY A 63 0.92 1.33 8.33
C GLY A 63 -0.35 2.13 8.05
N SER A 64 -0.24 3.47 8.04
CA SER A 64 -1.34 4.38 7.68
C SER A 64 -1.62 4.46 6.18
N GLY A 65 -0.66 4.03 5.34
CA GLY A 65 -0.76 4.16 3.87
C GLY A 65 -0.63 5.59 3.34
N ALA A 66 -0.38 6.58 4.20
CA ALA A 66 -0.25 7.98 3.78
C ALA A 66 1.08 8.29 3.08
N LYS A 67 2.15 7.61 3.48
CA LYS A 67 3.49 7.73 2.89
C LYS A 67 4.20 6.39 2.86
N PHE A 68 5.19 6.29 1.98
CA PHE A 68 6.11 5.16 1.94
C PHE A 68 7.47 5.61 2.45
N TYR A 69 7.98 4.87 3.44
CA TYR A 69 9.32 5.02 3.94
C TYR A 69 10.08 3.70 3.90
N THR A 70 11.38 3.77 3.63
CA THR A 70 12.27 2.61 3.59
C THR A 70 13.69 3.02 3.93
N THR A 71 14.52 2.07 4.33
CA THR A 71 15.97 2.27 4.50
C THR A 71 16.75 1.89 3.25
N CYS A 72 16.15 1.10 2.34
CA CYS A 72 16.81 0.62 1.13
C CYS A 72 15.82 0.51 -0.02
N LEU A 73 15.62 1.61 -0.74
CA LEU A 73 14.76 1.67 -1.91
C LEU A 73 15.20 0.69 -3.01
N HIS A 74 16.51 0.51 -3.18
CA HIS A 74 17.05 -0.43 -4.17
C HIS A 74 16.59 -1.88 -3.92
N SER A 75 16.57 -2.31 -2.66
CA SER A 75 16.09 -3.64 -2.28
C SER A 75 14.59 -3.80 -2.54
N ASP A 76 13.79 -2.78 -2.24
CA ASP A 76 12.34 -2.81 -2.52
C ASP A 76 12.06 -2.88 -4.04
N VAL A 77 12.79 -2.10 -4.84
CA VAL A 77 12.73 -2.16 -6.32
C VAL A 77 13.13 -3.55 -6.83
N SER A 78 14.25 -4.09 -6.34
CA SER A 78 14.74 -5.41 -6.73
C SER A 78 13.71 -6.50 -6.41
N LYS A 79 13.06 -6.41 -5.25
CA LYS A 79 11.96 -7.31 -4.87
C LYS A 79 10.81 -7.24 -5.87
N PHE A 80 10.39 -6.05 -6.27
CA PHE A 80 9.29 -5.89 -7.24
C PHE A 80 9.62 -6.43 -8.62
N ARG A 81 10.85 -6.20 -9.11
CA ARG A 81 11.31 -6.78 -10.37
C ARG A 81 11.34 -8.30 -10.32
N ASN A 82 11.93 -8.87 -9.28
CA ASN A 82 12.23 -10.30 -9.22
C ASN A 82 11.05 -11.16 -8.74
N GLN A 83 10.26 -10.69 -7.77
CA GLN A 83 9.19 -11.47 -7.15
C GLN A 83 7.80 -11.15 -7.71
N HIS A 84 7.62 -9.95 -8.24
CA HIS A 84 6.32 -9.49 -8.73
C HIS A 84 6.31 -9.27 -10.25
N GLY A 85 7.46 -9.44 -10.93
CA GLY A 85 7.58 -9.26 -12.37
C GLY A 85 7.18 -7.86 -12.83
N VAL A 86 7.34 -6.84 -11.97
CA VAL A 86 7.03 -5.46 -12.32
C VAL A 86 8.27 -4.82 -12.91
N GLU A 87 8.15 -4.32 -14.14
CA GLU A 87 9.20 -3.52 -14.73
C GLU A 87 9.23 -2.14 -14.05
N ILE A 88 10.42 -1.79 -13.56
CA ILE A 88 10.71 -0.50 -12.96
C ILE A 88 12.02 -0.09 -13.60
N ILE A 89 12.10 1.10 -14.17
CA ILE A 89 13.33 1.64 -14.73
C ILE A 89 14.00 2.55 -13.71
N GLY A 90 15.33 2.62 -13.77
CA GLY A 90 16.15 3.43 -12.86
C GLY A 90 17.08 4.32 -13.65
N GLU A 91 17.01 5.62 -13.43
CA GLU A 91 17.83 6.63 -14.11
C GLU A 91 18.69 7.38 -13.09
N SER A 92 19.94 7.67 -13.44
CA SER A 92 20.84 8.44 -12.56
C SER A 92 20.47 9.92 -12.60
N GLU A 93 20.13 10.47 -11.45
CA GLU A 93 19.77 11.86 -11.24
C GLU A 93 20.87 12.53 -10.40
N ARG A 94 21.44 13.60 -10.95
CA ARG A 94 22.41 14.41 -10.22
C ARG A 94 21.69 15.30 -9.23
N TYR A 95 22.08 15.21 -7.96
CA TYR A 95 21.67 16.12 -6.92
C TYR A 95 22.80 17.11 -6.62
N GLN A 96 22.46 18.39 -6.52
CA GLN A 96 23.37 19.43 -6.04
C GLN A 96 22.79 20.08 -4.78
N SER A 97 23.55 20.02 -3.70
CA SER A 97 23.18 20.67 -2.45
C SER A 97 23.38 22.19 -2.54
N ARG A 98 22.69 22.92 -1.67
CA ARG A 98 22.90 24.38 -1.49
C ARG A 98 24.34 24.77 -1.13
N HIS A 99 25.13 23.81 -0.62
CA HIS A 99 26.51 24.01 -0.17
C HIS A 99 27.54 23.57 -1.22
N GLY A 100 27.12 23.26 -2.44
CA GLY A 100 28.01 22.90 -3.55
C GLY A 100 28.37 21.42 -3.66
N TYR A 101 28.02 20.58 -2.67
CA TYR A 101 28.19 19.13 -2.79
C TYR A 101 27.31 18.57 -3.89
N SER A 102 27.85 17.66 -4.71
CA SER A 102 27.06 16.89 -5.67
C SER A 102 27.09 15.41 -5.33
N SER A 103 25.94 14.76 -5.50
CA SER A 103 25.79 13.32 -5.42
C SER A 103 24.90 12.83 -6.56
N HIS A 104 24.84 11.52 -6.74
CA HIS A 104 23.96 10.88 -7.72
C HIS A 104 22.99 9.96 -6.98
N PHE A 105 21.71 10.10 -7.28
CA PHE A 105 20.66 9.20 -6.80
C PHE A 105 20.02 8.51 -7.99
N THR A 106 19.59 7.27 -7.80
CA THR A 106 18.78 6.61 -8.83
C THR A 106 17.32 6.96 -8.61
N ARG A 107 16.67 7.52 -9.62
CA ARG A 107 15.22 7.74 -9.67
C ARG A 107 14.55 6.54 -10.33
N TYR A 108 13.64 5.91 -9.61
CA TYR A 108 12.92 4.73 -10.03
C TYR A 108 11.49 5.07 -10.44
N ARG A 109 11.10 4.71 -11.66
CA ARG A 109 9.73 4.94 -12.18
C ARG A 109 9.19 3.74 -12.92
N LEU A 110 7.88 3.69 -13.09
CA LEU A 110 7.25 2.76 -14.02
C LEU A 110 7.49 3.27 -15.46
N PRO A 111 7.89 2.39 -16.40
CA PRO A 111 8.18 2.81 -17.76
C PRO A 111 6.92 3.20 -18.53
N ASP A 112 5.82 2.46 -18.35
CA ASP A 112 4.65 2.53 -19.21
C ASP A 112 3.34 2.11 -18.51
N ARG A 113 2.24 2.17 -19.26
CA ARG A 113 0.91 1.72 -18.82
C ARG A 113 0.83 0.22 -18.52
N ILE A 114 1.67 -0.62 -19.13
CA ILE A 114 1.67 -2.07 -18.87
C ILE A 114 2.18 -2.34 -17.46
N ALA A 115 3.29 -1.70 -17.08
CA ALA A 115 3.83 -1.76 -15.73
C ALA A 115 2.86 -1.17 -14.70
N ALA A 116 2.21 -0.04 -15.02
CA ALA A 116 1.19 0.57 -14.17
C ALA A 116 -0.01 -0.36 -13.93
N ARG A 117 -0.52 -1.04 -14.97
CA ARG A 117 -1.59 -2.04 -14.84
C ARG A 117 -1.20 -3.20 -13.91
N ARG A 118 0.03 -3.69 -13.99
CA ARG A 118 0.52 -4.75 -13.08
C ARG A 118 0.53 -4.29 -11.63
N ILE A 119 0.98 -3.05 -11.38
CA ILE A 119 0.97 -2.45 -10.05
C ILE A 119 -0.46 -2.33 -9.50
N VAL A 120 -1.43 -1.86 -10.30
CA VAL A 120 -2.84 -1.80 -9.90
C VAL A 120 -3.36 -3.17 -9.48
N THR A 121 -3.10 -4.21 -10.26
CA THR A 121 -3.51 -5.58 -9.95
C THR A 121 -2.96 -6.05 -8.61
N LEU A 122 -1.69 -5.75 -8.32
CA LEU A 122 -1.07 -6.09 -7.03
C LEU A 122 -1.69 -5.32 -5.87
N ILE A 123 -1.92 -4.01 -6.03
CA ILE A 123 -2.55 -3.17 -5.00
C ILE A 123 -3.95 -3.69 -4.69
N ASN A 124 -4.77 -3.96 -5.71
CA ASN A 124 -6.13 -4.46 -5.51
C ASN A 124 -6.15 -5.81 -4.81
N ARG A 125 -5.22 -6.71 -5.17
CA ARG A 125 -5.04 -7.98 -4.46
C ARG A 125 -4.75 -7.76 -2.97
N TRP A 126 -3.78 -6.91 -2.63
CA TRP A 126 -3.45 -6.64 -1.22
C TRP A 126 -4.58 -5.94 -0.47
N ARG A 127 -5.31 -5.02 -1.12
CA ARG A 127 -6.51 -4.37 -0.55
C ARG A 127 -7.57 -5.41 -0.19
N ILE A 128 -7.88 -6.33 -1.11
CA ILE A 128 -8.82 -7.42 -0.85
C ILE A 128 -8.33 -8.31 0.31
N GLU A 129 -7.05 -8.71 0.30
CA GLU A 129 -6.46 -9.55 1.36
C GLU A 129 -6.52 -8.91 2.76
N ARG A 130 -6.52 -7.57 2.86
CA ARG A 130 -6.66 -6.84 4.13
C ARG A 130 -8.09 -6.38 4.46
N GLY A 131 -9.08 -6.73 3.64
CA GLY A 131 -10.48 -6.37 3.84
C GLY A 131 -10.85 -4.95 3.39
N ALA A 132 -10.02 -4.31 2.57
CA ALA A 132 -10.32 -3.02 1.95
C ALA A 132 -10.93 -3.19 0.55
N GLN A 133 -11.72 -2.21 0.13
CA GLN A 133 -12.25 -2.18 -1.23
C GLN A 133 -11.13 -1.97 -2.25
N PRO A 134 -11.19 -2.63 -3.42
CA PRO A 134 -10.27 -2.35 -4.52
C PRO A 134 -10.39 -0.89 -4.99
N ILE A 135 -9.38 -0.42 -5.72
CA ILE A 135 -9.42 0.87 -6.39
C ILE A 135 -10.56 0.85 -7.43
N SER A 136 -11.32 1.93 -7.52
CA SER A 136 -12.41 2.07 -8.49
C SER A 136 -11.88 2.09 -9.93
N GLU A 137 -12.67 1.62 -10.90
CA GLU A 137 -12.23 1.56 -12.30
C GLU A 137 -11.88 2.95 -12.86
N ASP A 138 -12.68 3.98 -12.52
CA ASP A 138 -12.39 5.36 -12.93
C ASP A 138 -11.04 5.86 -12.40
N GLU A 139 -10.74 5.57 -11.12
CA GLU A 139 -9.46 5.91 -10.51
C GLU A 139 -8.31 5.09 -11.11
N ILE A 140 -8.53 3.81 -11.42
CA ILE A 140 -7.55 2.96 -12.12
C ILE A 140 -7.18 3.57 -13.47
N GLN A 141 -8.18 3.95 -14.28
CA GLN A 141 -7.93 4.57 -15.59
C GLN A 141 -7.19 5.90 -15.42
N HIS A 142 -7.60 6.74 -14.46
CA HIS A 142 -6.92 7.98 -14.16
C HIS A 142 -5.44 7.77 -13.78
N LEU A 143 -5.15 6.79 -12.93
CA LEU A 143 -3.79 6.48 -12.49
C LEU A 143 -2.92 5.92 -13.61
N ILE A 144 -3.46 5.01 -14.43
CA ILE A 144 -2.74 4.41 -15.56
C ILE A 144 -2.45 5.45 -16.64
N ASN A 145 -3.39 6.36 -16.93
CA ASN A 145 -3.24 7.33 -18.01
C ASN A 145 -2.12 8.36 -17.81
N GLN A 146 -1.55 8.44 -16.61
CA GLN A 146 -0.36 9.26 -16.30
C GLN A 146 0.93 8.69 -16.91
N PHE A 147 0.92 7.42 -17.33
CA PHE A 147 2.08 6.74 -17.91
C PHE A 147 1.95 6.68 -19.44
N PRO A 148 3.08 6.67 -20.17
CA PRO A 148 3.07 6.57 -21.63
C PRO A 148 2.64 5.17 -22.08
N ASP A 149 2.08 5.08 -23.28
CA ASP A 149 1.86 3.78 -23.93
C ASP A 149 3.20 3.10 -24.21
N SER A 150 3.22 1.77 -24.09
CA SER A 150 4.41 0.91 -24.27
C SER A 150 5.05 0.98 -25.67
N LEU A 151 4.46 1.74 -26.59
CA LEU A 151 4.87 1.87 -28.00
C LEU A 151 5.89 2.99 -28.26
N ASN A 152 6.30 3.77 -27.25
CA ASN A 152 7.25 4.88 -27.41
C ASN A 152 8.62 4.63 -26.74
N ALA A 153 9.13 3.40 -26.83
CA ALA A 153 10.54 3.09 -26.57
C ALA A 153 11.20 2.71 -27.91
N ALA A 154 11.47 3.72 -28.74
CA ALA A 154 12.31 3.63 -29.93
C ALA A 154 13.59 4.44 -29.69
#